data_AF-A0ABD7YH63-F1
#
_entry.id   AF-A0ABD7YH63-F1
#
_cell.length_a   1.000
_cell.length_b   1.000
_cell.length_c   1.000
_cell.angle_alpha   90.00
_cell.angle_beta   90.00
_cell.angle_gamma   90.00
#
_symmetry.space_group_name_H-M   'P 1'
#
loop_
_entity.id
_entity.type
_entity.pdbx_description
1 polymer ?
#
loop_
_entity_poly.entity_id
_entity_poly.type
_entity_poly.pdbx_seq_one_letter_code
_entity_poly.pdbx_strand_id
1 'polypeptide(L)' 'MGYENPLLKLPAGQALQRLPAELRAPLEAVLRELRDQANAEAENAWRRRKGPMAAYWRAVSTYARHTAHALRQGRPKAED' A
#
# COMPACT_ATOMS: atom_id res chain seq x y z
N MET A 1 19.53 -6.01 8.37
CA MET A 1 18.44 -6.80 7.76
C MET A 1 17.33 -5.81 7.37
N GLY A 2 17.15 -5.53 6.09
CA GLY A 2 16.18 -4.53 5.65
C GLY A 2 14.75 -5.03 5.85
N TYR A 3 13.81 -4.13 6.16
CA TYR A 3 12.39 -4.46 6.19
C TYR A 3 11.94 -4.85 4.78
N GLU A 4 11.61 -6.13 4.59
CA GLU A 4 11.03 -6.65 3.36
C GLU A 4 9.50 -6.52 3.42
N ASN A 5 8.91 -5.95 2.36
CA ASN A 5 7.47 -5.79 2.24
C ASN A 5 6.76 -7.15 2.29
N PRO A 6 5.88 -7.44 3.27
CA PRO A 6 5.27 -8.75 3.45
C PRO A 6 4.41 -9.18 2.26
N LEU A 7 3.85 -8.23 1.49
CA LEU A 7 3.06 -8.57 0.30
C LEU A 7 3.90 -9.25 -0.79
N LEU A 8 5.21 -9.00 -0.85
CA LEU A 8 6.09 -9.63 -1.84
C LEU A 8 6.38 -11.11 -1.54
N LYS A 9 6.01 -11.58 -0.35
CA LYS A 9 6.03 -13.01 0.01
C LYS A 9 4.80 -13.75 -0.50
N LEU A 10 3.79 -13.03 -0.98
CA LEU A 10 2.55 -13.61 -1.50
C LEU A 10 2.60 -13.67 -3.04
N PRO A 11 2.15 -14.77 -3.68
CA PRO A 11 2.12 -14.88 -5.14
C PRO A 11 1.35 -13.73 -5.81
N ALA A 12 0.22 -13.31 -5.22
CA ALA A 12 -0.57 -12.19 -5.74
C ALA A 12 0.15 -10.84 -5.62
N GLY A 13 0.92 -10.62 -4.55
CA GLY A 13 1.71 -9.38 -4.41
C GLY A 13 2.88 -9.32 -5.38
N GLN A 14 3.49 -10.47 -5.71
CA GLN A 14 4.49 -10.58 -6.77
C GLN A 14 3.87 -10.33 -8.16
N ALA A 15 2.63 -10.76 -8.39
CA ALA A 15 1.93 -10.52 -9.65
C ALA A 15 1.72 -9.02 -9.95
N LEU A 16 1.55 -8.19 -8.91
CA LEU A 16 1.45 -6.73 -9.07
C LEU A 16 2.70 -6.13 -9.72
N GLN A 17 3.88 -6.71 -9.49
CA GLN A 17 5.14 -6.24 -10.08
C GLN A 17 5.24 -6.51 -11.58
N ARG A 18 4.42 -7.42 -12.11
CA ARG A 18 4.38 -7.82 -13.52
C ARG A 18 3.41 -6.99 -14.36
N LEU A 19 2.59 -6.15 -13.71
CA LEU A 19 1.68 -5.26 -14.42
C LEU A 19 2.48 -4.22 -15.24
N PRO A 20 1.98 -3.85 -16.44
CA PRO A 20 2.52 -2.72 -17.20
C PRO A 20 2.60 -1.44 -16.36
N ALA A 21 3.60 -0.60 -16.62
CA ALA A 21 3.86 0.58 -15.80
C ALA A 21 2.67 1.56 -15.81
N GLU A 22 1.99 1.69 -16.94
CA GLU A 22 0.80 2.49 -17.15
C GLU A 22 -0.40 2.03 -16.30
N LEU A 23 -0.48 0.75 -15.95
CA LEU A 23 -1.50 0.22 -15.04
C LEU A 23 -1.08 0.36 -13.57
N ARG A 24 0.22 0.27 -13.28
CA ARG A 24 0.74 0.40 -11.90
C ARG A 24 0.66 1.83 -11.39
N ALA A 25 0.96 2.82 -12.22
CA ALA A 25 1.02 4.22 -11.82
C ALA A 25 -0.28 4.77 -11.17
N PRO A 26 -1.47 4.66 -11.80
CA PRO A 26 -2.71 5.14 -11.19
C PRO A 26 -3.10 4.35 -9.93
N LEU A 27 -2.82 3.04 -9.90
CA LEU A 27 -3.06 2.21 -8.71
C LEU A 27 -2.14 2.60 -7.55
N GLU A 28 -0.86 2.88 -7.82
CA GLU A 28 0.08 3.37 -6.81
C GLU A 28 -0.40 4.71 -6.25
N ALA A 29 -0.83 5.64 -7.11
CA ALA A 29 -1.31 6.97 -6.72
C ALA A 29 -2.49 6.88 -5.74
N VAL A 30 -3.55 6.16 -6.11
CA VAL A 30 -4.74 6.04 -5.23
C VAL A 30 -4.41 5.36 -3.90
N LEU A 31 -3.50 4.38 -3.87
CA LEU A 31 -3.09 3.71 -2.64
C LEU A 31 -2.23 4.61 -1.74
N ARG A 32 -1.48 5.56 -2.32
CA ARG A 32 -0.76 6.58 -1.54
C ARG A 32 -1.72 7.59 -0.92
N GLU A 33 -2.70 8.06 -1.68
CA GLU A 33 -3.75 8.94 -1.16
C GLU A 33 -4.55 8.26 -0.06
N LEU A 34 -4.96 7.00 -0.27
CA LEU A 34 -5.65 6.20 0.73
C LEU A 34 -4.81 6.03 2.01
N ARG A 35 -3.51 5.80 1.88
CA ARG A 35 -2.60 5.74 3.04
C ARG A 35 -2.64 7.04 3.83
N ASP A 36 -2.56 8.18 3.16
CA ASP A 36 -2.50 9.48 3.82
C ASP A 36 -3.83 9.82 4.51
N GLN A 37 -4.95 9.58 3.83
CA GLN A 37 -6.29 9.69 4.42
C GLN A 37 -6.46 8.77 5.63
N ALA A 38 -6.09 7.49 5.50
CA ALA A 38 -6.21 6.52 6.57
C ALA A 38 -5.33 6.89 7.79
N ASN A 39 -4.15 7.48 7.58
CA ASN A 39 -3.36 8.01 8.69
C ASN A 39 -4.08 9.15 9.41
N ALA A 40 -4.65 10.10 8.66
CA ALA A 40 -5.40 11.21 9.25
C ALA A 40 -6.62 10.72 10.05
N GLU A 41 -7.34 9.73 9.53
CA GLU A 41 -8.48 9.12 10.22
C GLU A 41 -8.08 8.31 11.45
N ALA A 42 -6.92 7.63 11.41
CA ALA A 42 -6.38 6.96 12.59
C ALA A 42 -6.09 7.97 13.71
N GLU A 43 -5.42 9.08 13.40
CA GLU A 43 -5.16 10.15 14.39
C GLU A 43 -6.45 10.78 14.91
N ASN A 44 -7.44 11.00 14.03
CA ASN A 44 -8.74 11.51 14.43
C ASN A 44 -9.45 10.54 15.39
N ALA A 45 -9.45 9.25 15.08
CA ALA A 45 -10.05 8.22 15.92
C ALA A 45 -9.34 8.12 17.29
N TRP A 46 -8.01 8.26 17.34
CA TRP A 46 -7.27 8.35 18.61
C TRP A 46 -7.71 9.55 19.44
N ARG A 47 -7.76 10.75 18.85
CA ARG A 47 -8.23 11.97 19.54
C ARG A 47 -9.64 11.82 20.10
N ARG A 48 -10.51 11.12 19.38
CA ARG A 48 -11.91 10.83 19.78
C ARG A 48 -12.05 9.61 20.70
N ARG A 49 -10.94 9.03 21.17
CA ARG A 49 -10.90 7.84 22.05
C ARG A 49 -11.60 6.60 21.44
N LYS A 50 -11.56 6.45 20.12
CA LYS A 50 -12.12 5.31 19.37
C LYS A 50 -11.02 4.31 19.00
N GLY A 51 -10.48 3.62 20.00
CA GLY A 51 -9.32 2.73 19.85
C GLY A 51 -9.42 1.69 18.71
N PRO A 52 -10.49 0.89 18.64
CA PRO A 52 -10.65 -0.10 17.57
C PRO A 52 -10.66 0.53 16.17
N MET A 53 -11.30 1.69 16.01
CA MET A 53 -11.35 2.40 14.73
C MET A 53 -9.99 2.97 14.34
N ALA A 54 -9.23 3.46 15.32
CA ALA A 54 -7.88 3.95 15.09
C ALA A 54 -6.92 2.84 14.65
N ALA A 55 -7.04 1.65 15.26
CA ALA A 55 -6.30 0.45 14.86
C ALA A 55 -6.69 0.00 13.44
N TYR A 56 -7.99 -0.03 13.11
CA TYR A 56 -8.48 -0.32 11.77
C TYR A 56 -7.86 0.61 10.72
N TRP A 57 -7.96 1.93 10.92
CA TRP A 57 -7.40 2.89 9.99
C TRP A 57 -5.87 2.79 9.87
N ARG A 58 -5.18 2.46 10.96
CA ARG A 58 -3.74 2.21 10.91
C ARG A 58 -3.39 0.97 10.08
N ALA A 59 -4.18 -0.10 10.19
CA ALA A 59 -4.02 -1.29 9.37
C ALA A 59 -4.25 -0.98 7.88
N VAL A 60 -5.31 -0.23 7.55
CA VAL A 60 -5.59 0.24 6.18
C VAL A 60 -4.39 1.01 5.62
N SER A 61 -3.90 2.01 6.36
CA SER A 61 -2.72 2.79 5.95
C SER A 61 -1.49 1.92 5.71
N THR A 62 -1.27 0.93 6.57
CA THR A 62 -0.11 0.02 6.49
C THR A 62 -0.17 -0.84 5.23
N TYR A 63 -1.31 -1.50 4.98
CA TYR A 63 -1.46 -2.33 3.79
C TYR A 63 -1.53 -1.51 2.50
N ALA A 64 -2.13 -0.31 2.51
CA ALA A 64 -2.10 0.60 1.37
C ALA A 64 -0.66 0.98 1.00
N ARG A 65 0.18 1.30 2.00
CA ARG A 65 1.62 1.54 1.80
C ARG A 65 2.33 0.33 1.22
N HIS A 66 2.07 -0.87 1.75
CA HIS A 66 2.69 -2.09 1.24
C HIS A 66 2.31 -2.37 -0.20
N THR A 67 1.04 -2.21 -0.56
CA THR A 67 0.58 -2.44 -1.94
C THR A 67 1.17 -1.40 -2.88
N ALA A 68 1.16 -0.11 -2.52
CA ALA A 68 1.79 0.96 -3.30
C ALA A 68 3.29 0.70 -3.50
N HIS A 69 3.99 0.21 -2.46
CA HIS A 69 5.41 -0.13 -2.57
C HIS A 69 5.67 -1.31 -3.52
N ALA A 70 4.83 -2.34 -3.48
CA ALA A 70 4.93 -3.47 -4.40
C ALA A 70 4.72 -3.03 -5.86
N LEU A 71 3.72 -2.17 -6.11
CA LEU A 71 3.45 -1.59 -7.43
C LEU A 71 4.65 -0.76 -7.94
N ARG A 72 5.25 0.07 -7.08
CA ARG A 72 6.42 0.89 -7.45
C ARG A 72 7.64 0.07 -7.86
N GLN A 73 7.84 -1.11 -7.25
CA GLN A 73 9.01 -1.96 -7.49
C GLN A 73 8.93 -2.81 -8.75
N GLY A 74 7.80 -2.81 -9.47
CA GLY A 74 7.69 -3.53 -10.74
C GLY A 74 8.70 -3.02 -11.76
N ARG A 75 9.44 -3.95 -12.38
CA ARG A 75 10.30 -3.63 -13.52
C ARG A 75 9.42 -3.50 -14.78
N PRO A 76 9.70 -2.56 -15.69
CA PRO A 76 9.06 -2.58 -17.01
C PRO A 76 9.33 -3.95 -17.65
N LYS A 77 8.29 -4.54 -18.27
CA LYS A 77 8.47 -5.74 -19.09
C LYS A 77 9.45 -5.35 -20.21
N ALA A 78 10.56 -6.07 -20.35
CA ALA A 78 11.40 -5.92 -21.52
C ALA A 78 10.52 -6.24 -22.75
N GLU A 79 10.48 -5.32 -23.70
CA GLU A 79 9.86 -5.59 -25.00
C GLU A 79 10.75 -6.63 -25.69
N ASP A 80 10.16 -7.79 -26.02
CA ASP A 80 10.78 -8.84 -26.85
C ASP A 80 10.46 -8.57 -28.32
#